data_AF-A0A7I6N0F6-F1
#
_entry.id   AF-A0A7I6N0F6-F1
#
_cell.length_a   1.000
_cell.length_b   1.000
_cell.length_c   1.000
_cell.angle_alpha   90.00
_cell.angle_beta   90.00
_cell.angle_gamma   90.00
#
_symmetry.space_group_name_H-M   'P 1'
#
loop_
_entity.id
_entity.type
_entity.pdbx_description
1 polymer ?
#
loop_
_entity_poly.entity_id
_entity_poly.type
_entity_poly.pdbx_seq_one_letter_code
_entity_poly.pdbx_strand_id
1 'polypeptide(L)'
;WVIFDEIHYINDSERGVVWEEVIIMLPEHIGMVFLSATTPNHLEFSDWIGRTKKKKIHVISTYKRPVPLSHFLYAGKELFKLYDATSGYQANAYSAAKTKLFPPSDKVAKGSATGRAGGGGSNTRTAGGGRSSGGDTSDWTKLIYMLKEKTLLPVVVFAFSKRLCEESASKLAKLDLCTPSERSEIHLFLEASIQRLQGSDRELPQVLTMKEMLKRGIGVHHGGLLPIIKEMVEILFGRGLVKVLFSTET
;
A
#
# COMPACT_ATOMS: atom_id res chain seq x y z
N TRP A 1 29.21 18.77 -4.38
CA TRP A 1 28.39 17.78 -5.09
C TRP A 1 26.93 17.99 -4.71
N VAL A 2 25.98 17.72 -5.60
CA VAL A 2 24.53 17.74 -5.34
C VAL A 2 23.97 16.36 -5.68
N ILE A 3 23.15 15.82 -4.79
CA ILE A 3 22.49 14.52 -4.96
C ILE A 3 21.03 14.79 -5.32
N PHE A 4 20.62 14.24 -6.47
CA PHE A 4 19.27 14.26 -7.00
C PHE A 4 18.66 12.90 -6.69
N ASP A 5 17.88 12.81 -5.63
CA ASP A 5 17.22 11.58 -5.24
C ASP A 5 15.86 11.44 -5.92
N GLU A 6 15.48 10.21 -6.25
CA GLU A 6 14.25 9.86 -6.95
C GLU A 6 13.95 10.67 -8.23
N ILE A 7 14.95 10.86 -9.09
CA ILE A 7 14.82 11.71 -10.30
C ILE A 7 13.77 11.22 -11.31
N HIS A 8 13.23 10.01 -11.17
CA HIS A 8 12.09 9.56 -11.95
C HIS A 8 10.83 10.44 -11.80
N TYR A 9 10.76 11.26 -10.73
CA TYR A 9 9.75 12.31 -10.57
C TYR A 9 9.93 13.50 -11.53
N ILE A 10 10.97 13.54 -12.36
CA ILE A 10 11.11 14.61 -13.37
C ILE A 10 9.98 14.62 -14.40
N ASN A 11 9.32 13.47 -14.62
CA ASN A 11 8.17 13.38 -15.50
C ASN A 11 6.86 13.88 -14.86
N ASP A 12 6.88 14.26 -13.57
CA ASP A 12 5.74 14.84 -12.88
C ASP A 12 5.52 16.28 -13.37
N SER A 13 4.29 16.60 -13.80
CA SER A 13 3.98 17.90 -14.40
C SER A 13 4.11 19.09 -13.44
N GLU A 14 3.98 18.87 -12.14
CA GLU A 14 4.08 19.93 -11.14
C GLU A 14 5.52 20.10 -10.63
N ARG A 15 6.28 19.01 -10.53
CA ARG A 15 7.62 19.00 -9.93
C ARG A 15 8.77 19.00 -10.94
N GLY A 16 8.54 18.50 -12.15
CA GLY A 16 9.56 18.30 -13.18
C GLY A 16 10.31 19.57 -13.56
N VAL A 17 9.59 20.69 -13.68
CA VAL A 17 10.17 21.99 -14.05
C VAL A 17 11.23 22.44 -13.06
N VAL A 18 10.99 22.28 -11.76
CA VAL A 18 11.94 22.67 -10.71
C VAL A 18 13.23 21.85 -10.83
N TRP A 19 13.13 20.55 -11.13
CA TRP A 19 14.29 19.70 -11.34
C TRP A 19 15.13 20.16 -12.53
N GLU A 20 14.50 20.44 -13.67
CA GLU A 20 15.18 20.92 -14.86
C GLU A 20 15.90 22.25 -14.62
N GLU A 21 15.21 23.22 -14.00
CA GLU A 21 15.77 24.52 -13.65
C GLU A 21 16.96 24.41 -12.70
N VAL A 22 16.84 23.62 -11.64
CA VAL A 22 17.94 23.39 -10.68
C VAL A 22 19.12 22.78 -11.40
N ILE A 23 18.90 21.75 -12.23
CA ILE A 23 19.97 21.15 -13.02
C ILE A 23 20.62 22.23 -13.88
N ILE A 24 19.88 22.96 -14.73
CA ILE A 24 20.43 23.97 -15.65
C ILE A 24 21.18 25.09 -14.92
N MET A 25 20.70 25.57 -13.78
CA MET A 25 21.30 26.68 -13.05
C MET A 25 22.51 26.31 -12.19
N LEU A 26 22.76 25.01 -11.93
CA LEU A 26 23.89 24.61 -11.09
C LEU A 26 25.25 25.08 -11.65
N PRO A 27 26.10 25.74 -10.84
CA PRO A 27 27.45 26.14 -11.23
C PRO A 27 28.35 25.00 -11.72
N GLU A 28 29.27 25.32 -12.63
CA GLU A 28 30.15 24.32 -13.29
C GLU A 28 31.06 23.54 -12.33
N HIS A 29 31.44 24.11 -11.19
CA HIS A 29 32.31 23.43 -10.22
C HIS A 29 31.57 22.35 -9.40
N ILE A 30 30.24 22.26 -9.49
CA ILE A 30 29.43 21.33 -8.70
C ILE A 30 29.27 19.99 -9.43
N GLY A 31 29.77 18.91 -8.83
CA GLY A 31 29.47 17.53 -9.29
C GLY A 31 28.03 17.12 -8.98
N MET A 32 27.45 16.23 -9.78
CA MET A 32 26.05 15.78 -9.64
C MET A 32 26.01 14.26 -9.51
N VAL A 33 25.12 13.76 -8.65
CA VAL A 33 24.78 12.34 -8.51
C VAL A 33 23.28 12.21 -8.67
N PHE A 34 22.82 11.33 -9.56
CA PHE A 34 21.40 11.09 -9.81
C PHE A 34 21.04 9.68 -9.37
N LEU A 35 20.05 9.57 -8.48
CA LEU A 35 19.49 8.32 -7.99
C LEU A 35 18.05 8.20 -8.48
N SER A 36 17.69 7.01 -8.99
CA SER A 36 16.39 6.78 -9.60
C SER A 36 15.98 5.32 -9.46
N ALA A 37 14.68 5.07 -9.30
CA ALA A 37 14.07 3.81 -9.72
C ALA A 37 14.29 3.54 -11.22
N THR A 38 14.05 2.30 -11.65
CA THR A 38 14.25 1.88 -13.04
C THR A 38 13.34 2.66 -13.99
N THR A 39 13.94 3.50 -14.84
CA THR A 39 13.24 4.22 -15.92
C THR A 39 13.72 3.75 -17.29
N PRO A 40 12.83 3.66 -18.30
CA PRO A 40 13.23 3.23 -19.64
C PRO A 40 14.05 4.28 -20.41
N ASN A 41 13.92 5.56 -20.07
CA ASN A 41 14.51 6.70 -20.77
C ASN A 41 15.79 7.27 -20.12
N HIS A 42 16.48 6.50 -19.27
CA HIS A 42 17.65 6.97 -18.52
C HIS A 42 18.83 7.43 -19.42
N LEU A 43 18.99 6.85 -20.61
CA LEU A 43 20.05 7.24 -21.56
C LEU A 43 19.80 8.65 -22.12
N GLU A 44 18.58 8.91 -22.60
CA GLU A 44 18.19 10.22 -23.13
C GLU A 44 18.36 11.32 -22.08
N PHE A 45 17.94 11.03 -20.85
CA PHE A 45 18.12 11.93 -19.71
C PHE A 45 19.61 12.21 -19.44
N SER A 46 20.45 11.17 -19.42
CA SER A 46 21.89 11.31 -19.20
C SER A 46 22.60 12.12 -20.29
N ASP A 47 22.18 11.93 -21.55
CA ASP A 47 22.71 12.65 -22.71
C ASP A 47 22.31 14.12 -22.69
N TRP A 48 21.08 14.42 -22.25
CA TRP A 48 20.62 15.79 -22.06
C TRP A 48 21.44 16.51 -20.98
N ILE A 49 21.66 15.89 -19.82
CA ILE A 49 22.51 16.47 -18.76
C ILE A 49 23.94 16.67 -19.26
N GLY A 50 24.51 15.65 -19.90
CA GLY A 50 25.89 15.69 -20.39
C GLY A 50 26.14 16.82 -21.38
N ARG A 51 25.20 17.04 -22.32
CA ARG A 51 25.23 18.16 -23.28
C ARG A 51 25.04 19.50 -22.59
N THR A 52 24.04 19.63 -21.73
CA THR A 52 23.68 20.88 -21.04
C THR A 52 24.79 21.36 -20.12
N LYS A 53 25.45 20.43 -19.40
CA LYS A 53 26.51 20.74 -18.43
C LYS A 53 27.90 20.60 -18.97
N LYS A 54 28.06 20.12 -20.21
CA LYS A 54 29.37 19.80 -20.81
C LYS A 54 30.21 18.92 -19.88
N LYS A 55 29.56 17.96 -19.21
CA LYS A 55 30.16 17.05 -18.23
C LYS A 55 29.96 15.60 -18.65
N LYS A 56 30.97 14.78 -18.39
CA LYS A 56 30.85 13.33 -18.56
C LYS A 56 29.88 12.77 -17.53
N ILE A 57 28.80 12.16 -18.00
CA ILE A 57 27.83 11.42 -17.17
C ILE A 57 28.10 9.93 -17.37
N HIS A 58 28.08 9.18 -16.28
CA HIS A 58 28.18 7.72 -16.29
C HIS A 58 26.86 7.14 -15.81
N VAL A 59 26.21 6.35 -16.67
CA VAL A 59 24.98 5.66 -16.30
C VAL A 59 25.30 4.26 -15.79
N ILE A 60 24.80 3.96 -14.58
CA ILE A 60 24.94 2.66 -13.94
C ILE A 60 23.52 2.18 -13.64
N SER A 61 23.16 0.97 -14.08
CA SER A 61 21.83 0.41 -13.91
C SER A 61 21.89 -1.04 -13.43
N THR A 62 20.83 -1.48 -12.75
CA THR A 62 20.62 -2.87 -12.37
C THR A 62 19.16 -3.24 -12.64
N TYR A 63 18.94 -4.36 -13.32
CA TYR A 63 17.61 -4.91 -13.59
C TYR A 63 17.18 -5.96 -12.56
N LYS A 64 18.05 -6.25 -11.58
CA LYS A 64 17.79 -7.27 -10.55
C LYS A 64 17.52 -6.58 -9.23
N ARG A 65 16.40 -6.96 -8.58
CA ARG A 65 16.12 -6.52 -7.21
C ARG A 65 17.02 -7.28 -6.24
N PRO A 66 17.65 -6.62 -5.26
CA PRO A 66 18.40 -7.29 -4.20
C PRO A 66 17.53 -8.26 -3.38
N VAL A 67 16.27 -7.88 -3.15
CA VAL A 67 15.26 -8.74 -2.50
C VAL A 67 14.24 -9.18 -3.57
N PRO A 68 14.15 -10.46 -3.92
CA PRO A 68 13.15 -10.95 -4.86
C PRO A 68 11.73 -10.83 -4.30
N LEU A 69 10.74 -10.65 -5.18
CA LEU A 69 9.32 -10.64 -4.79
C LEU A 69 8.62 -11.92 -5.24
N SER A 70 7.59 -12.28 -4.49
CA SER A 70 6.58 -13.25 -4.88
C SER A 70 5.22 -12.56 -4.84
N HIS A 71 4.39 -12.78 -5.85
CA HIS A 71 3.04 -12.22 -5.90
C HIS A 71 2.01 -13.28 -5.53
N PHE A 72 1.09 -12.93 -4.65
CA PHE A 72 0.03 -13.81 -4.20
C PHE A 72 -1.35 -13.21 -4.50
N LEU A 73 -2.32 -14.08 -4.72
CA LEU A 73 -3.73 -13.72 -4.76
C LEU A 73 -4.44 -14.33 -3.54
N TYR A 74 -5.11 -13.50 -2.76
CA TYR A 74 -5.94 -13.95 -1.66
C TYR A 74 -7.35 -14.25 -2.16
N ALA A 75 -7.74 -15.53 -2.17
CA ALA A 75 -8.98 -16.03 -2.73
C ALA A 75 -9.55 -17.13 -1.84
N GLY A 76 -10.86 -17.12 -1.54
CA GLY A 76 -11.47 -18.19 -0.74
C GLY A 76 -10.82 -18.42 0.63
N LYS A 77 -10.23 -17.38 1.24
CA LYS A 77 -9.46 -17.41 2.50
C LYS A 77 -8.10 -18.14 2.43
N GLU A 78 -7.57 -18.32 1.22
CA GLU A 78 -6.27 -18.95 0.95
C GLU A 78 -5.38 -18.01 0.11
N LEU A 79 -4.06 -18.17 0.21
CA LEU A 79 -3.09 -17.47 -0.63
C LEU A 79 -2.62 -18.35 -1.78
N PHE A 80 -2.75 -17.86 -3.01
CA PHE A 80 -2.29 -18.52 -4.23
C PHE A 80 -1.08 -17.78 -4.78
N LYS A 81 0.09 -18.43 -4.82
CA LYS A 81 1.31 -17.82 -5.38
C LYS A 81 1.19 -17.76 -6.91
N LEU A 82 1.04 -16.55 -7.45
CA LEU A 82 0.90 -16.30 -8.89
C LEU A 82 2.25 -16.11 -9.58
N TYR A 83 3.21 -15.54 -8.89
CA TYR A 83 4.53 -15.23 -9.43
C TYR A 83 5.59 -15.45 -8.37
N ASP A 84 6.75 -15.93 -8.81
CA ASP A 84 7.94 -16.10 -8.01
C ASP A 84 9.16 -15.63 -8.82
N ALA A 85 10.05 -14.86 -8.22
CA ALA A 85 11.22 -14.35 -8.94
C ALA A 85 12.11 -15.46 -9.53
N THR A 86 12.07 -16.68 -8.97
CA THR A 86 12.86 -17.82 -9.45
C THR A 86 12.08 -18.65 -10.48
N SER A 87 10.80 -18.93 -10.25
CA SER A 87 10.02 -19.83 -11.12
C SER A 87 9.08 -19.13 -12.12
N GLY A 88 9.00 -17.80 -12.08
CA GLY A 88 8.16 -17.02 -12.99
C GLY A 88 6.67 -17.11 -12.67
N TYR A 89 5.83 -16.86 -13.68
CA TYR A 89 4.37 -16.83 -13.56
C TYR A 89 3.75 -18.23 -13.57
N GLN A 90 2.79 -18.48 -12.67
CA GLN A 90 2.13 -19.77 -12.48
C GLN A 90 0.67 -19.72 -12.91
N ALA A 91 0.40 -20.05 -14.17
CA ALA A 91 -0.95 -19.99 -14.76
C ALA A 91 -1.99 -20.84 -13.99
N ASN A 92 -1.59 -22.02 -13.50
CA ASN A 92 -2.48 -22.92 -12.76
C ASN A 92 -2.95 -22.32 -11.43
N ALA A 93 -2.11 -21.54 -10.75
CA ALA A 93 -2.45 -20.88 -9.49
C ALA A 93 -3.55 -19.82 -9.67
N TYR A 94 -3.50 -19.08 -10.79
CA TYR A 94 -4.53 -18.11 -11.14
C TYR A 94 -5.89 -18.79 -11.38
N SER A 95 -5.91 -19.87 -12.18
CA SER A 95 -7.13 -20.63 -12.45
C SER A 95 -7.73 -21.22 -11.17
N ALA A 96 -6.91 -21.77 -10.27
CA ALA A 96 -7.36 -22.28 -8.98
C ALA A 96 -7.97 -21.19 -8.09
N ALA A 97 -7.32 -20.02 -8.00
CA ALA A 97 -7.83 -18.88 -7.24
C ALA A 97 -9.15 -18.35 -7.81
N LYS A 98 -9.29 -18.30 -9.13
CA LYS A 98 -10.52 -17.87 -9.82
C LYS A 98 -11.69 -18.80 -9.47
N THR A 99 -11.50 -20.11 -9.53
CA THR A 99 -12.54 -21.09 -9.16
C THR A 99 -12.98 -20.95 -7.71
N LYS A 100 -12.07 -20.60 -6.79
CA LYS A 100 -12.39 -20.36 -5.37
C LYS A 100 -13.16 -19.06 -5.15
N LEU A 101 -12.84 -17.99 -5.89
CA LEU A 101 -13.54 -16.70 -5.81
C LEU A 101 -14.92 -16.73 -6.47
N PHE A 102 -15.04 -17.48 -7.57
CA PHE A 102 -16.23 -17.59 -8.39
C PHE A 102 -16.52 -19.09 -8.61
N PRO A 103 -17.04 -19.80 -7.59
CA PRO A 103 -17.42 -21.19 -7.75
C PRO A 103 -18.45 -21.31 -8.88
N PRO A 104 -18.35 -22.33 -9.76
CA PRO A 104 -19.34 -22.54 -10.79
C PRO A 104 -20.72 -22.64 -10.14
N SER A 105 -21.67 -21.84 -10.60
CA SER A 105 -23.04 -21.92 -10.11
C SER A 105 -23.64 -23.27 -10.51
N ASP A 106 -24.13 -24.04 -9.53
CA ASP A 106 -24.91 -25.27 -9.75
C ASP A 106 -26.30 -24.95 -10.36
N LYS A 107 -26.32 -24.41 -11.58
CA LYS A 107 -27.55 -24.12 -12.34
C LYS A 107 -27.55 -24.69 -13.76
N VAL A 108 -26.82 -25.78 -13.99
CA VAL A 108 -26.91 -26.53 -15.26
C VAL A 108 -26.83 -28.04 -15.01
N ALA A 109 -27.76 -28.61 -14.24
CA ALA A 109 -27.98 -30.06 -14.20
C ALA A 109 -29.33 -30.48 -13.56
N LYS A 110 -30.45 -29.87 -13.94
CA LYS A 110 -31.77 -30.54 -13.86
C LYS A 110 -32.62 -30.14 -15.07
N GLY A 111 -32.32 -30.77 -16.20
CA GLY A 111 -33.30 -30.92 -17.27
C GLY A 111 -34.32 -31.96 -16.83
N SER A 112 -35.48 -31.54 -16.35
CA SER A 112 -36.69 -32.35 -16.35
C SER A 112 -37.81 -31.52 -16.95
N ALA A 113 -38.29 -31.97 -18.10
CA ALA A 113 -39.42 -31.41 -18.83
C ALA A 113 -40.67 -31.33 -17.95
N THR A 114 -41.42 -30.23 -18.07
CA THR A 114 -42.90 -30.15 -18.21
C THR A 114 -43.39 -28.74 -17.82
N GLY A 115 -44.34 -28.18 -18.58
CA GLY A 115 -45.25 -27.13 -18.06
C GLY A 115 -45.21 -25.77 -18.75
N ARG A 116 -46.31 -25.46 -19.44
CA ARG A 116 -46.69 -24.20 -20.10
C ARG A 116 -46.75 -22.96 -19.19
N ALA A 117 -46.45 -21.82 -19.82
CA ALA A 117 -47.09 -20.49 -19.76
C ALA A 117 -47.28 -19.78 -18.39
N GLY A 118 -46.74 -18.56 -18.29
CA GLY A 118 -47.13 -17.57 -17.29
C GLY A 118 -46.24 -16.33 -17.35
N GLY A 119 -46.74 -15.26 -17.96
CA GLY A 119 -46.08 -13.96 -17.99
C GLY A 119 -45.95 -13.35 -16.59
N GLY A 120 -44.81 -12.74 -16.33
CA GLY A 120 -44.52 -12.02 -15.10
C GLY A 120 -43.09 -11.50 -15.15
N GLY A 121 -42.93 -10.25 -15.60
CA GLY A 121 -41.66 -9.54 -15.58
C GLY A 121 -41.18 -9.34 -14.15
N SER A 122 -40.54 -10.37 -13.60
CA SER A 122 -39.79 -10.29 -12.35
C SER A 122 -38.40 -9.78 -12.70
N ASN A 123 -38.12 -8.55 -12.30
CA ASN A 123 -36.81 -7.93 -12.32
C ASN A 123 -35.86 -8.81 -11.47
N THR A 124 -35.21 -9.78 -12.12
CA THR A 124 -34.19 -10.64 -11.53
C THR A 124 -33.00 -9.76 -11.21
N ARG A 125 -33.05 -9.17 -10.00
CA ARG A 125 -31.90 -8.62 -9.32
C ARG A 125 -30.81 -9.68 -9.40
N THR A 126 -29.82 -9.41 -10.23
CA THR A 126 -28.56 -10.13 -10.28
C THR A 126 -28.08 -10.27 -8.84
N ALA A 127 -28.10 -11.50 -8.33
CA ALA A 127 -27.56 -11.87 -7.03
C ALA A 127 -26.02 -11.86 -7.05
N GLY A 128 -25.43 -10.85 -7.72
CA GLY A 128 -24.09 -10.40 -7.44
C GLY A 128 -24.22 -9.37 -6.33
N GLY A 129 -24.37 -9.85 -5.09
CA GLY A 129 -24.37 -8.98 -3.92
C GLY A 129 -23.22 -8.01 -4.05
N GLY A 130 -23.54 -6.71 -4.13
CA GLY A 130 -22.54 -5.66 -4.25
C GLY A 130 -21.58 -5.81 -3.09
N ARG A 131 -20.40 -6.38 -3.37
CA ARG A 131 -19.32 -6.44 -2.39
C ARG A 131 -19.03 -4.99 -2.02
N SER A 132 -19.27 -4.65 -0.76
CA SER A 132 -18.84 -3.38 -0.22
C SER A 132 -17.34 -3.24 -0.55
N SER A 133 -17.00 -2.20 -1.29
CA SER A 133 -15.61 -1.89 -1.61
C SER A 133 -14.88 -1.70 -0.27
N GLY A 134 -13.99 -2.65 0.07
CA GLY A 134 -13.22 -2.62 1.32
C GLY A 134 -13.32 -3.86 2.21
N GLY A 135 -14.04 -4.92 1.81
CA GLY A 135 -14.05 -6.21 2.51
C GLY A 135 -14.74 -6.20 3.89
N ASP A 136 -15.17 -7.36 4.36
CA ASP A 136 -15.87 -7.46 5.64
C ASP A 136 -14.89 -7.61 6.82
N THR A 137 -15.31 -7.20 8.02
CA THR A 137 -14.51 -7.33 9.26
C THR A 137 -13.98 -8.74 9.48
N SER A 138 -14.80 -9.76 9.19
CA SER A 138 -14.41 -11.16 9.38
C SER A 138 -13.31 -11.60 8.40
N ASP A 139 -13.30 -11.03 7.18
CA ASP A 139 -12.32 -11.37 6.17
C ASP A 139 -10.98 -10.70 6.45
N TRP A 140 -11.00 -9.43 6.85
CA TRP A 140 -9.80 -8.73 7.34
C TRP A 140 -9.16 -9.44 8.52
N THR A 141 -9.97 -9.79 9.52
CA THR A 141 -9.47 -10.46 10.73
C THR A 141 -8.80 -11.79 10.37
N LYS A 142 -9.42 -12.61 9.51
CA LYS A 142 -8.84 -13.89 9.05
C LYS A 142 -7.55 -13.69 8.25
N LEU A 143 -7.53 -12.70 7.35
CA LEU A 143 -6.35 -12.37 6.57
C LEU A 143 -5.18 -11.99 7.48
N ILE A 144 -5.38 -11.07 8.42
CA ILE A 144 -4.32 -10.62 9.33
C ILE A 144 -3.83 -11.76 10.24
N TYR A 145 -4.71 -12.60 10.78
CA TYR A 145 -4.27 -13.76 11.57
C TYR A 145 -3.45 -14.75 10.76
N MET A 146 -3.89 -15.07 9.53
CA MET A 146 -3.13 -15.95 8.64
C MET A 146 -1.75 -15.38 8.31
N LEU A 147 -1.63 -14.07 8.07
CA LEU A 147 -0.35 -13.41 7.85
C LEU A 147 0.52 -13.41 9.12
N LYS A 148 -0.08 -13.22 10.30
CA LYS A 148 0.61 -13.32 11.59
C LYS A 148 1.19 -14.72 11.83
N GLU A 149 0.40 -15.76 11.62
CA GLU A 149 0.81 -17.17 11.77
C GLU A 149 1.95 -17.54 10.80
N LYS A 150 1.92 -16.98 9.58
CA LYS A 150 2.99 -17.16 8.59
C LYS A 150 4.20 -16.24 8.80
N THR A 151 4.25 -15.46 9.88
CA THR A 151 5.32 -14.48 10.15
C THR A 151 5.52 -13.47 9.01
N LEU A 152 4.42 -13.05 8.36
CA LEU A 152 4.40 -12.10 7.24
C LEU A 152 3.99 -10.68 7.65
N LEU A 153 3.93 -10.38 8.95
CA LEU A 153 3.77 -9.02 9.47
C LEU A 153 5.16 -8.38 9.67
N PRO A 154 5.31 -7.05 9.49
CA PRO A 154 4.26 -6.06 9.23
C PRO A 154 3.77 -6.04 7.78
N VAL A 155 2.60 -5.46 7.55
CA VAL A 155 2.03 -5.26 6.21
C VAL A 155 1.57 -3.83 5.95
N VAL A 156 1.75 -3.38 4.71
CA VAL A 156 1.16 -2.16 4.17
C VAL A 156 0.00 -2.53 3.26
N VAL A 157 -1.18 -2.02 3.56
CA VAL A 157 -2.40 -2.17 2.76
C VAL A 157 -2.62 -0.88 1.99
N PHE A 158 -2.38 -0.90 0.69
CA PHE A 158 -2.66 0.24 -0.17
C PHE A 158 -4.16 0.34 -0.49
N ALA A 159 -4.73 1.51 -0.23
CA ALA A 159 -6.10 1.85 -0.56
C ALA A 159 -6.16 3.19 -1.32
N PHE A 160 -7.05 3.30 -2.29
CA PHE A 160 -7.11 4.44 -3.21
C PHE A 160 -7.89 5.66 -2.67
N SER A 161 -8.24 5.69 -1.38
CA SER A 161 -8.84 6.88 -0.77
C SER A 161 -8.59 6.95 0.73
N LYS A 162 -8.45 8.19 1.24
CA LYS A 162 -8.29 8.49 2.68
C LYS A 162 -9.40 7.82 3.51
N ARG A 163 -10.65 7.98 3.06
CA ARG A 163 -11.84 7.38 3.68
C ARG A 163 -11.73 5.85 3.76
N LEU A 164 -11.31 5.19 2.67
CA LEU A 164 -11.19 3.74 2.66
C LEU A 164 -10.09 3.23 3.61
N CYS A 165 -8.99 3.97 3.77
CA CYS A 165 -7.97 3.64 4.77
C CYS A 165 -8.57 3.65 6.18
N GLU A 166 -9.24 4.75 6.57
CA GLU A 166 -9.85 4.91 7.89
C GLU A 166 -10.94 3.87 8.16
N GLU A 167 -11.84 3.65 7.19
CA GLU A 167 -12.92 2.65 7.29
C GLU A 167 -12.36 1.23 7.42
N SER A 168 -11.35 0.87 6.63
CA SER A 168 -10.75 -0.47 6.67
C SER A 168 -10.01 -0.70 7.98
N ALA A 169 -9.29 0.30 8.48
CA ALA A 169 -8.62 0.21 9.76
C ALA A 169 -9.60 0.14 10.95
N SER A 170 -10.72 0.86 10.87
CA SER A 170 -11.80 0.81 11.86
C SER A 170 -12.45 -0.58 11.96
N LYS A 171 -12.50 -1.35 10.86
CA LYS A 171 -12.96 -2.75 10.89
C LYS A 171 -12.09 -3.64 11.79
N LEU A 172 -10.84 -3.25 12.04
CA LEU A 172 -9.92 -3.95 12.94
C LEU A 172 -9.96 -3.42 14.39
N ALA A 173 -11.00 -2.68 14.81
CA ALA A 173 -11.11 -2.12 16.16
C ALA A 173 -10.99 -3.13 17.32
N LYS A 174 -11.33 -4.40 17.08
CA LYS A 174 -11.27 -5.47 18.09
C LYS A 174 -9.94 -6.23 18.12
N LEU A 175 -9.04 -5.93 17.19
CA LEU A 175 -7.76 -6.63 17.08
C LEU A 175 -6.70 -5.86 17.85
N ASP A 176 -5.92 -6.58 18.64
CA ASP A 176 -4.69 -6.10 19.29
C ASP A 176 -3.53 -6.98 18.81
N LEU A 177 -2.57 -6.36 18.13
CA LEU A 177 -1.41 -7.03 17.54
C LEU A 177 -0.14 -6.80 18.37
N CYS A 178 -0.20 -5.97 19.40
CA CYS A 178 0.94 -5.63 20.24
C CYS A 178 1.02 -6.51 21.48
N THR A 179 2.24 -6.84 21.87
CA THR A 179 2.55 -7.36 23.19
C THR A 179 2.44 -6.27 24.25
N PRO A 180 2.33 -6.61 25.56
CA PRO A 180 2.32 -5.62 26.63
C PRO A 180 3.56 -4.70 26.63
N SER A 181 4.73 -5.24 26.26
CA SER A 181 5.97 -4.47 26.14
C SER A 181 5.92 -3.47 24.99
N GLU A 182 5.54 -3.91 23.79
CA GLU A 182 5.38 -3.04 22.62
C GLU A 182 4.36 -1.93 22.88
N ARG A 183 3.23 -2.26 23.50
CA ARG A 183 2.20 -1.29 23.87
C ARG A 183 2.71 -0.22 24.84
N SER A 184 3.57 -0.62 25.78
CA SER A 184 4.18 0.32 26.73
C SER A 184 5.17 1.24 26.02
N GLU A 185 5.98 0.71 25.11
CA GLU A 185 6.90 1.50 24.27
C GLU A 185 6.14 2.50 23.39
N ILE A 186 5.09 2.03 22.70
CA ILE A 186 4.21 2.88 21.88
C ILE A 186 3.62 3.99 22.75
N HIS A 187 3.10 3.66 23.93
CA HIS A 187 2.50 4.64 24.81
C HIS A 187 3.49 5.74 25.22
N LEU A 188 4.69 5.37 25.69
CA LEU A 188 5.71 6.34 26.09
C LEU A 188 6.12 7.25 24.93
N PHE A 189 6.30 6.67 23.73
CA PHE A 189 6.61 7.45 22.52
C PHE A 189 5.48 8.42 22.15
N LEU A 190 4.22 7.97 22.19
CA LEU A 190 3.06 8.80 21.86
C LEU A 190 2.87 9.93 22.87
N GLU A 191 3.00 9.68 24.17
CA GLU A 191 2.92 10.75 25.17
C GLU A 191 4.00 11.80 24.96
N ALA A 192 5.25 11.38 24.75
CA ALA A 192 6.37 12.30 24.50
C ALA A 192 6.15 13.14 23.23
N SER A 193 5.58 12.54 22.18
CA SER A 193 5.31 13.22 20.91
C SER A 193 4.15 14.22 21.04
N ILE A 194 3.04 13.80 21.65
CA ILE A 194 1.81 14.60 21.80
C ILE A 194 2.02 15.76 22.80
N GLN A 195 2.92 15.62 23.77
CA GLN A 195 3.27 16.72 24.68
C GLN A 195 3.80 17.98 23.95
N ARG A 196 4.27 17.85 22.71
CA ARG A 196 4.70 18.98 21.88
C ARG A 196 3.53 19.81 21.34
N LEU A 197 2.32 19.27 21.34
CA LEU A 197 1.09 19.99 20.95
C LEU A 197 0.59 20.87 22.11
N GLN A 198 -0.05 21.98 21.78
CA GLN A 198 -0.55 22.95 22.77
C GLN A 198 -2.02 22.70 23.10
N GLY A 199 -2.37 22.77 24.38
CA GLY A 199 -3.75 22.85 24.87
C GLY A 199 -4.71 21.87 24.17
N SER A 200 -5.72 22.42 23.48
CA SER A 200 -6.79 21.70 22.80
C SER A 200 -6.34 20.85 21.61
N ASP A 201 -5.15 21.09 21.03
CA ASP A 201 -4.65 20.31 19.89
C ASP A 201 -4.42 18.84 20.26
N ARG A 202 -4.16 18.56 21.54
CA ARG A 202 -4.02 17.20 22.08
C ARG A 202 -5.33 16.42 22.10
N GLU A 203 -6.45 17.14 22.16
CA GLU A 203 -7.81 16.59 22.26
C GLU A 203 -8.48 16.47 20.89
N LEU A 204 -7.77 16.78 19.80
CA LEU A 204 -8.31 16.64 18.46
C LEU A 204 -8.72 15.18 18.20
N PRO A 205 -9.90 14.93 17.59
CA PRO A 205 -10.39 13.58 17.33
C PRO A 205 -9.37 12.71 16.58
N GLN A 206 -8.66 13.28 15.60
CA GLN A 206 -7.64 12.55 14.84
C GLN A 206 -6.47 12.09 15.71
N VAL A 207 -6.05 12.89 16.69
CA VAL A 207 -4.97 12.54 17.64
C VAL A 207 -5.43 11.40 18.54
N LEU A 208 -6.62 11.51 19.11
CA LEU A 208 -7.19 10.50 20.02
C LEU A 208 -7.43 9.16 19.31
N THR A 209 -8.05 9.20 18.13
CA THR A 209 -8.29 8.01 17.31
C THR A 209 -6.98 7.32 16.91
N MET A 210 -5.99 8.08 16.44
CA MET A 210 -4.71 7.49 16.04
C MET A 210 -3.95 6.92 17.24
N LYS A 211 -3.96 7.58 18.40
CA LYS A 211 -3.33 7.09 19.63
C LYS A 211 -3.87 5.71 20.02
N GLU A 212 -5.19 5.52 19.94
CA GLU A 212 -5.83 4.25 20.26
C GLU A 212 -5.53 3.15 19.22
N MET A 213 -5.49 3.50 17.93
CA MET A 213 -5.14 2.54 16.87
C MET A 213 -3.68 2.09 16.98
N LEU A 214 -2.76 3.03 17.18
CA LEU A 214 -1.32 2.76 17.24
C LEU A 214 -0.97 1.86 18.43
N LYS A 215 -1.62 2.04 19.59
CA LYS A 215 -1.44 1.16 20.76
C LYS A 215 -1.75 -0.30 20.51
N ARG A 216 -2.58 -0.60 19.49
CA ARG A 216 -2.96 -1.94 19.05
C ARG A 216 -2.14 -2.44 17.87
N GLY A 217 -1.14 -1.67 17.43
CA GLY A 217 -0.27 -2.00 16.29
C GLY A 217 -0.94 -1.79 14.93
N ILE A 218 -1.97 -0.96 14.86
CA ILE A 218 -2.69 -0.64 13.61
C ILE A 218 -2.54 0.86 13.33
N GLY A 219 -2.23 1.23 12.09
CA GLY A 219 -2.05 2.62 11.69
C GLY A 219 -2.76 2.94 10.39
N VAL A 220 -2.96 4.24 10.15
CA VAL A 220 -3.39 4.79 8.88
C VAL A 220 -2.37 5.84 8.45
N HIS A 221 -2.08 5.94 7.15
CA HIS A 221 -1.21 6.96 6.57
C HIS A 221 -1.81 7.51 5.28
N HIS A 222 -2.05 8.82 5.24
CA HIS A 222 -2.47 9.52 4.04
C HIS A 222 -2.24 11.03 4.19
N GLY A 223 -2.27 11.75 3.07
CA GLY A 223 -2.15 13.22 3.02
C GLY A 223 -3.32 14.01 3.64
N GLY A 224 -4.13 13.41 4.52
CA GLY A 224 -5.15 14.11 5.32
C GLY A 224 -4.83 14.11 6.82
N LEU A 225 -3.77 13.42 7.23
CA LEU A 225 -3.31 13.39 8.60
C LEU A 225 -2.44 14.62 8.89
N LEU A 226 -2.54 15.12 10.12
CA LEU A 226 -1.63 16.14 10.63
C LEU A 226 -0.16 15.68 10.49
N PRO A 227 0.78 16.58 10.14
CA PRO A 227 2.18 16.22 9.95
C PRO A 227 2.79 15.43 11.11
N ILE A 228 2.56 15.87 12.35
CA ILE A 228 3.01 15.17 13.57
C ILE A 228 2.48 13.73 13.65
N ILE A 229 1.24 13.49 13.20
CA ILE A 229 0.64 12.16 13.22
C ILE A 229 1.29 11.27 12.17
N LYS A 230 1.54 11.79 10.96
CA LYS A 230 2.26 11.04 9.92
C LYS A 230 3.65 10.62 10.40
N GLU A 231 4.40 11.55 10.99
CA GLU A 231 5.73 11.27 11.56
C GLU A 231 5.66 10.19 12.65
N MET A 232 4.69 10.26 13.57
CA MET A 232 4.52 9.23 14.60
C MET A 232 4.25 7.85 13.99
N VAL A 233 3.38 7.78 12.97
CA VAL A 233 3.04 6.52 12.29
C VAL A 233 4.27 5.97 11.57
N GLU A 234 5.00 6.82 10.84
CA GLU A 234 6.23 6.45 10.11
C GLU A 234 7.31 5.92 11.05
N ILE A 235 7.55 6.60 12.18
CA ILE A 235 8.53 6.17 13.18
C ILE A 235 8.13 4.84 13.81
N LEU A 236 6.87 4.69 14.24
CA LEU A 236 6.41 3.46 14.87
C LEU A 236 6.38 2.29 13.87
N PHE A 237 6.06 2.53 12.61
CA PHE A 237 6.14 1.53 11.54
C PHE A 237 7.60 1.13 11.25
N GLY A 238 8.52 2.10 11.16
CA GLY A 238 9.95 1.85 10.99
C GLY A 238 10.59 1.07 12.15
N ARG A 239 10.06 1.20 13.36
CA ARG A 239 10.43 0.39 14.54
C ARG A 239 9.76 -0.99 14.57
N GLY A 240 8.90 -1.29 13.60
CA GLY A 240 8.13 -2.53 13.56
C GLY A 240 7.03 -2.63 14.62
N LEU A 241 6.64 -1.53 15.28
CA LEU A 241 5.59 -1.49 16.30
C LEU A 241 4.19 -1.44 15.69
N VAL A 242 4.04 -0.78 14.53
CA VAL A 242 2.83 -0.87 13.71
C VAL A 242 2.93 -2.11 12.82
N LYS A 243 1.99 -3.06 13.00
CA LYS A 243 1.96 -4.34 12.30
C LYS A 243 1.08 -4.31 11.04
N VAL A 244 0.07 -3.45 11.03
CA VAL A 244 -0.83 -3.26 9.87
C VAL A 244 -0.97 -1.76 9.62
N LEU A 245 -0.53 -1.31 8.45
CA LEU A 245 -0.62 0.09 8.03
C LEU A 245 -1.53 0.21 6.81
N PHE A 246 -2.63 0.95 6.91
CA PHE A 246 -3.44 1.31 5.74
C PHE A 246 -2.95 2.62 5.15
N SER A 247 -2.48 2.60 3.92
CA SER A 247 -1.85 3.76 3.28
C SER A 247 -2.50 4.12 1.96
N THR A 248 -2.53 5.42 1.63
CA THR A 248 -2.58 5.84 0.23
C THR A 248 -1.20 5.69 -0.42
N GLU A 249 -1.08 5.94 -1.72
CA GLU A 249 0.18 5.84 -2.47
C GLU A 249 1.26 6.83 -1.99
N THR A 250 0.85 7.96 -1.42
CA THR A 250 1.69 9.09 -0.98
C THR A 250 2.54 8.83 0.24
#